data_AF-A0A939VHX5-F1
#
_entry.id   AF-A0A939VHX5-F1
#
_cell.length_a   1.000
_cell.length_b   1.000
_cell.length_c   1.000
_cell.angle_alpha   90.00
_cell.angle_beta   90.00
_cell.angle_gamma   90.00
#
_symmetry.space_group_name_H-M   'P 1'
#
loop_
_entity.id
_entity.type
_entity.pdbx_description
1 polymer ?
#
loop_
_entity_poly.entity_id
_entity_poly.type
_entity_poly.pdbx_seq_one_letter_code
_entity_poly.pdbx_strand_id
1 'polypeptide(L)'
;MKSKNFMRMVVLTVIISVGFISCSSDDENDTTIVNGTQAALNQACNDWKTARANWENTEAFLFGAADVYSIDPHTDTWPVAANDLADVLRDEKAMSNLDNFIKTANSGILGYHGLEYVLFRQGQPRQISQMTNLEYEYICAVAKDLYNATATL
;
A
#
# COMPACT_ATOMS: atom_id res chain seq x y z
N MET A 1 -22.88 5.91 -33.43
CA MET A 1 -21.46 5.76 -33.07
C MET A 1 -21.04 6.99 -32.28
N LYS A 2 -20.32 6.81 -31.16
CA LYS A 2 -19.79 7.82 -30.20
C LYS A 2 -20.72 8.29 -29.07
N SER A 3 -20.55 7.67 -27.90
CA SER A 3 -20.20 8.37 -26.64
C SER A 3 -19.63 7.38 -25.61
N LYS A 4 -18.60 6.60 -25.98
CA LYS A 4 -17.86 5.70 -25.07
C LYS A 4 -16.73 6.39 -24.29
N ASN A 5 -16.67 7.73 -24.30
CA ASN A 5 -15.45 8.47 -23.93
C ASN A 5 -15.57 9.35 -22.68
N PHE A 6 -16.72 9.38 -22.00
CA PHE A 6 -16.86 10.16 -20.75
C PHE A 6 -16.81 9.30 -19.47
N MET A 7 -16.77 7.97 -19.61
CA MET A 7 -16.78 7.02 -18.49
C MET A 7 -15.42 6.31 -18.31
N ARG A 8 -14.32 7.04 -18.50
CA ARG A 8 -12.95 6.53 -18.35
C ARG A 8 -12.05 7.34 -17.41
N MET A 9 -12.55 8.43 -16.84
CA MET A 9 -11.77 9.28 -15.91
C MET A 9 -12.29 9.26 -14.46
N VAL A 10 -13.22 8.35 -14.14
CA VAL A 10 -13.76 8.13 -12.78
C VAL A 10 -13.50 6.69 -12.31
N VAL A 11 -12.99 5.82 -13.19
CA VAL A 11 -12.72 4.40 -12.88
C VAL A 11 -11.31 4.18 -12.33
N LEU A 12 -10.40 5.15 -12.48
CA LEU A 12 -9.02 5.03 -11.99
C LEU A 12 -8.95 5.07 -10.45
N THR A 13 -9.89 5.76 -9.79
CA THR A 13 -9.92 5.96 -8.33
C THR A 13 -10.67 4.86 -7.57
N VAL A 14 -11.45 4.02 -8.26
CA VAL A 14 -12.37 3.04 -7.62
C VAL A 14 -11.76 1.64 -7.47
N ILE A 15 -10.72 1.30 -8.24
CA ILE A 15 -10.09 -0.04 -8.11
C ILE A 15 -9.19 -0.11 -6.87
N ILE A 16 -8.72 1.02 -6.35
CA ILE A 16 -7.93 1.05 -5.11
C ILE A 16 -8.82 0.86 -3.86
N SER A 17 -10.12 1.17 -3.95
CA SER A 17 -11.04 1.18 -2.78
C SER A 17 -11.72 -0.15 -2.44
N VAL A 18 -11.43 -1.25 -3.14
CA VAL A 18 -11.99 -2.58 -2.81
C VAL A 18 -10.96 -3.70 -2.61
N GLY A 19 -9.68 -3.45 -2.88
CA GLY A 19 -8.61 -4.46 -2.73
C GLY A 19 -7.81 -4.39 -1.42
N PHE A 20 -7.77 -3.23 -0.76
CA PHE A 20 -6.90 -3.00 0.41
C PHE A 20 -7.61 -2.51 1.69
N ILE A 21 -8.93 -2.32 1.68
CA ILE A 21 -9.65 -1.81 2.84
C ILE A 21 -10.41 -2.96 3.53
N SER A 22 -9.72 -3.63 4.45
CA SER A 22 -10.36 -4.40 5.54
C SER A 22 -9.71 -4.10 6.91
N CYS A 23 -9.01 -2.97 7.01
CA CYS A 23 -8.28 -2.58 8.23
C CYS A 23 -8.82 -1.26 8.77
N SER A 24 -10.02 -1.33 9.34
CA SER A 24 -10.64 -0.28 10.14
C SER A 24 -11.78 -0.93 10.91
N SER A 25 -11.71 -0.95 12.24
CA SER A 25 -12.82 -1.38 13.10
C SER A 25 -13.93 -0.32 13.21
N ASP A 26 -13.77 0.82 12.55
CA ASP A 26 -14.54 2.05 12.83
C ASP A 26 -15.46 2.45 11.66
N ASP A 27 -15.61 1.61 10.64
CA ASP A 27 -16.57 1.79 9.55
C ASP A 27 -17.74 0.81 9.70
N GLU A 28 -18.99 1.29 9.53
CA GLU A 28 -20.27 0.55 9.62
C GLU A 28 -20.46 -0.56 8.55
N ASN A 29 -19.39 -1.17 8.08
CA ASN A 29 -19.41 -2.36 7.26
C ASN A 29 -18.66 -3.47 7.99
N ASP A 30 -19.43 -4.26 8.74
CA ASP A 30 -19.03 -5.48 9.46
C ASP A 30 -18.03 -6.31 8.64
N THR A 31 -16.75 -6.09 8.91
CA THR A 31 -15.66 -6.91 8.41
C THR A 31 -15.07 -7.61 9.61
N THR A 32 -15.64 -8.78 9.88
CA THR A 32 -15.08 -9.78 10.79
C THR A 32 -13.58 -9.89 10.52
N ILE A 33 -12.74 -9.81 11.56
CA ILE A 33 -11.30 -10.04 11.45
C ILE A 33 -11.10 -11.38 10.73
N VAL A 34 -10.77 -11.32 9.44
CA VAL A 34 -10.40 -12.50 8.68
C VAL A 34 -9.02 -12.84 9.20
N ASN A 35 -8.90 -13.94 9.94
CA ASN A 35 -7.62 -14.66 10.01
C ASN A 35 -7.15 -14.84 8.56
N GLY A 36 -6.16 -14.05 8.12
CA GLY A 36 -5.81 -13.88 6.72
C GLY A 36 -5.70 -15.22 6.01
N THR A 37 -6.35 -15.35 4.84
CA THR A 37 -6.25 -16.57 4.02
C THR A 37 -5.20 -16.37 2.94
N GLN A 38 -4.64 -17.47 2.42
CA GLN A 38 -3.74 -17.38 1.27
C GLN A 38 -4.41 -16.70 0.06
N ALA A 39 -5.72 -16.87 -0.11
CA ALA A 39 -6.47 -16.20 -1.17
C ALA A 39 -6.46 -14.68 -1.01
N ALA A 40 -6.66 -14.17 0.21
CA ALA A 40 -6.61 -12.74 0.51
C ALA A 40 -5.21 -12.16 0.26
N LEU A 41 -4.15 -12.85 0.68
CA LEU A 41 -2.77 -12.42 0.40
C LEU A 41 -2.45 -12.41 -1.10
N ASN A 42 -2.89 -13.42 -1.84
CA ASN A 42 -2.73 -13.46 -3.29
C ASN A 42 -3.47 -12.29 -3.97
N GLN A 43 -4.65 -11.94 -3.47
CA GLN A 43 -5.40 -10.78 -3.96
C GLN A 43 -4.66 -9.47 -3.69
N ALA A 44 -4.18 -9.25 -2.47
CA ALA A 44 -3.36 -8.08 -2.12
C ALA A 44 -2.11 -7.96 -3.01
N CYS A 45 -1.45 -9.08 -3.34
CA CYS A 45 -0.32 -9.10 -4.27
C CYS A 45 -0.72 -8.67 -5.69
N ASN A 46 -1.88 -9.09 -6.18
CA ASN A 46 -2.38 -8.69 -7.50
C ASN A 46 -2.77 -7.20 -7.54
N ASP A 47 -3.37 -6.72 -6.45
CA ASP A 47 -3.76 -5.31 -6.32
C ASP A 47 -2.51 -4.41 -6.24
N TRP A 48 -1.47 -4.84 -5.50
CA TRP A 48 -0.18 -4.16 -5.49
C TRP A 48 0.41 -4.05 -6.91
N LYS A 49 0.44 -5.15 -7.67
CA LYS A 49 0.97 -5.15 -9.05
C LYS A 49 0.19 -4.19 -9.95
N THR A 50 -1.12 -4.16 -9.80
CA THR A 50 -2.00 -3.28 -10.57
C THR A 50 -1.75 -1.81 -10.20
N ALA A 51 -1.67 -1.51 -8.90
CA ALA A 51 -1.37 -0.17 -8.41
C ALA A 51 0.00 0.32 -8.86
N ARG A 52 1.04 -0.52 -8.79
CA ARG A 52 2.37 -0.21 -9.34
C ARG A 52 2.34 0.08 -10.82
N ALA A 53 1.73 -0.80 -11.61
CA ALA A 53 1.68 -0.60 -13.06
C ALA A 53 1.00 0.74 -13.40
N ASN A 54 -0.03 1.14 -12.65
CA ASN A 54 -0.65 2.45 -12.83
C ASN A 54 0.30 3.59 -12.44
N TRP A 55 0.98 3.51 -11.30
CA TRP A 55 1.96 4.50 -10.87
C TRP A 55 3.11 4.68 -11.88
N GLU A 56 3.71 3.59 -12.34
CA GLU A 56 4.82 3.61 -13.32
C GLU A 56 4.41 4.29 -14.63
N ASN A 57 3.15 4.10 -15.06
CA ASN A 57 2.60 4.80 -16.23
C ASN A 57 2.41 6.31 -16.01
N THR A 58 2.52 6.79 -14.77
CA THR A 58 2.45 8.21 -14.41
C THR A 58 3.79 8.90 -14.31
N GLU A 59 4.90 8.16 -14.30
CA GLU A 59 6.23 8.71 -14.04
C GLU A 59 6.70 9.74 -15.08
N ALA A 60 6.18 9.66 -16.31
CA ALA A 60 6.45 10.64 -17.36
C ALA A 60 5.96 12.06 -17.02
N PHE A 61 5.14 12.22 -15.98
CA PHE A 61 4.55 13.49 -15.57
C PHE A 61 4.63 13.75 -14.05
N LEU A 62 5.70 13.27 -13.39
CA LEU A 62 6.02 13.60 -11.99
C LEU A 62 6.58 15.02 -11.84
N PHE A 63 5.80 16.01 -12.24
CA PHE A 63 6.05 17.42 -11.99
C PHE A 63 4.85 18.05 -11.28
N GLY A 64 5.02 19.25 -10.71
CA GLY A 64 3.94 19.90 -9.99
C GLY A 64 3.66 19.22 -8.65
N ALA A 65 2.42 18.82 -8.39
CA ALA A 65 2.00 18.27 -7.09
C ALA A 65 2.84 17.06 -6.63
N ALA A 66 3.24 16.19 -7.57
CA ALA A 66 4.06 15.03 -7.26
C ALA A 66 5.42 15.39 -6.63
N ASP A 67 6.07 16.44 -7.16
CA ASP A 67 7.36 16.96 -6.69
C ASP A 67 7.18 17.88 -5.46
N VAL A 68 6.26 18.85 -5.54
CA VAL A 68 6.01 19.86 -4.50
C VAL A 68 5.57 19.24 -3.17
N TYR A 69 4.74 18.20 -3.21
CA TYR A 69 4.29 17.49 -2.00
C TYR A 69 5.13 16.27 -1.69
N SER A 70 6.23 16.05 -2.43
CA SER A 70 7.14 14.91 -2.23
C SER A 70 6.38 13.57 -2.26
N ILE A 71 5.38 13.45 -3.13
CA ILE A 71 4.57 12.23 -3.26
C ILE A 71 5.46 11.13 -3.84
N ASP A 72 6.26 11.42 -4.86
CA ASP A 72 7.17 10.45 -5.47
C ASP A 72 8.15 9.81 -4.46
N PRO A 73 8.98 10.58 -3.73
CA PRO A 73 9.84 9.98 -2.72
C PRO A 73 9.04 9.31 -1.60
N HIS A 74 7.85 9.80 -1.24
CA HIS A 74 7.03 9.17 -0.20
C HIS A 74 6.46 7.80 -0.61
N THR A 75 6.00 7.67 -1.85
CA THR A 75 5.33 6.47 -2.35
C THR A 75 6.28 5.47 -3.00
N ASP A 76 7.44 5.92 -3.51
CA ASP A 76 8.29 5.09 -4.36
C ASP A 76 9.80 5.17 -4.09
N THR A 77 10.18 5.44 -2.83
CA THR A 77 11.60 5.42 -2.47
C THR A 77 12.23 4.04 -2.68
N TRP A 78 13.32 4.02 -3.44
CA TRP A 78 14.25 2.91 -3.59
C TRP A 78 15.70 3.37 -3.36
N PRO A 79 16.58 2.61 -2.67
CA PRO A 79 16.35 1.28 -2.11
C PRO A 79 15.53 1.28 -0.82
N VAL A 80 14.86 0.16 -0.55
CA VAL A 80 14.23 -0.10 0.75
C VAL A 80 15.29 -0.08 1.84
N ALA A 81 15.05 0.63 2.93
CA ALA A 81 15.85 0.57 4.15
C ALA A 81 15.55 -0.74 4.89
N ALA A 82 16.01 -1.87 4.33
CA ALA A 82 15.59 -3.21 4.72
C ALA A 82 15.90 -3.56 6.19
N ASN A 83 16.99 -3.05 6.75
CA ASN A 83 17.32 -3.25 8.16
C ASN A 83 16.31 -2.53 9.06
N ASP A 84 16.06 -1.25 8.79
CA ASP A 84 15.12 -0.41 9.54
C ASP A 84 13.70 -0.99 9.45
N LEU A 85 13.28 -1.40 8.25
CA LEU A 85 11.99 -2.03 8.05
C LEU A 85 11.89 -3.35 8.81
N ALA A 86 12.93 -4.19 8.76
CA ALA A 86 12.94 -5.43 9.50
C ALA A 86 12.91 -5.21 11.02
N ASP A 87 13.52 -4.13 11.53
CA ASP A 87 13.51 -3.79 12.95
C ASP A 87 12.12 -3.29 13.40
N VAL A 88 11.48 -2.43 12.59
CA VAL A 88 10.09 -2.00 12.82
C VAL A 88 9.12 -3.18 12.85
N LEU A 89 9.24 -4.13 11.90
CA LEU A 89 8.39 -5.33 11.84
C LEU A 89 8.59 -6.30 13.02
N ARG A 90 9.57 -6.01 13.90
CA ARG A 90 9.84 -6.75 15.14
C ARG A 90 9.55 -5.91 16.41
N ASP A 91 9.15 -4.64 16.27
CA ASP A 91 8.91 -3.72 17.38
C ASP A 91 7.40 -3.49 17.60
N GLU A 92 6.83 -4.21 18.56
CA GLU A 92 5.41 -4.07 18.96
C GLU A 92 5.06 -2.65 19.42
N LYS A 93 5.99 -1.89 19.99
CA LYS A 93 5.72 -0.52 20.45
C LYS A 93 5.58 0.43 19.28
N ALA A 94 6.48 0.33 18.30
CA ALA A 94 6.40 1.11 17.08
C ALA A 94 5.08 0.86 16.34
N MET A 95 4.67 -0.41 16.27
CA MET A 95 3.45 -0.86 15.58
C MET A 95 2.16 -0.57 16.34
N SER A 96 2.22 -0.39 17.67
CA SER A 96 1.03 -0.03 18.48
C SER A 96 0.45 1.37 18.19
N ASN A 97 1.19 2.24 17.49
CA ASN A 97 0.73 3.57 17.09
C ASN A 97 1.02 3.79 15.60
N LEU A 98 0.29 3.07 14.76
CA LEU A 98 0.43 3.09 13.30
C LEU A 98 0.31 4.50 12.71
N ASP A 99 -0.60 5.33 13.21
CA ASP A 99 -0.78 6.71 12.72
C ASP A 99 0.48 7.55 12.94
N ASN A 100 1.14 7.42 14.09
CA ASN A 100 2.39 8.11 14.36
C ASN A 100 3.55 7.49 13.59
N PHE A 101 3.58 6.16 13.46
CA PHE A 101 4.56 5.44 12.65
C PHE A 101 4.58 5.99 11.21
N ILE A 102 3.43 6.02 10.53
CA ILE A 102 3.32 6.52 9.16
C ILE A 102 3.80 7.97 9.03
N LYS A 103 3.44 8.85 9.96
CA LYS A 103 3.82 10.28 9.92
C LYS A 103 5.30 10.55 10.16
N THR A 104 5.99 9.65 10.85
CA THR A 104 7.38 9.86 11.31
C THR A 104 8.39 8.91 10.66
N ALA A 105 7.90 7.88 9.97
CA ALA A 105 8.74 6.93 9.25
C ALA A 105 9.47 7.62 8.10
N ASN A 106 10.71 7.20 7.87
CA ASN A 106 11.44 7.52 6.66
C ASN A 106 10.76 6.86 5.45
N SER A 107 10.70 7.55 4.31
CA SER A 107 10.01 7.05 3.11
C SER A 107 10.58 5.72 2.58
N GLY A 108 11.85 5.41 2.86
CA GLY A 108 12.48 4.14 2.48
C GLY A 108 11.95 2.90 3.20
N ILE A 109 11.02 3.04 4.14
CA ILE A 109 10.29 1.92 4.76
C ILE A 109 8.79 1.98 4.54
N LEU A 110 8.32 2.86 3.65
CA LEU A 110 6.91 3.04 3.30
C LEU A 110 6.66 2.73 1.81
N GLY A 111 5.46 3.07 1.34
CA GLY A 111 5.13 3.07 -0.06
C GLY A 111 5.17 1.71 -0.72
N TYR A 112 5.34 1.75 -2.03
CA TYR A 112 5.28 0.60 -2.91
C TYR A 112 6.31 -0.47 -2.57
N HIS A 113 7.57 -0.09 -2.41
CA HIS A 113 8.64 -1.04 -2.14
C HIS A 113 8.64 -1.57 -0.70
N GLY A 114 8.14 -0.78 0.27
CA GLY A 114 7.88 -1.28 1.62
C GLY A 114 6.81 -2.38 1.64
N LEU A 115 5.70 -2.18 0.92
CA LEU A 115 4.67 -3.21 0.73
C LEU A 115 5.22 -4.42 -0.03
N GLU A 116 6.03 -4.20 -1.07
CA GLU A 116 6.67 -5.27 -1.84
C GLU A 116 7.54 -6.17 -0.95
N TYR A 117 8.34 -5.54 -0.08
CA TYR A 117 9.20 -6.21 0.87
C TYR A 117 8.41 -7.11 1.82
N VAL A 118 7.19 -6.74 2.20
CA VAL A 118 6.38 -7.58 3.09
C VAL A 118 5.56 -8.61 2.32
N LEU A 119 5.08 -8.33 1.11
CA LEU A 119 4.15 -9.19 0.37
C LEU A 119 4.83 -10.32 -0.41
N PHE A 120 6.03 -10.12 -0.94
CA PHE A 120 6.64 -11.03 -1.92
C PHE A 120 7.95 -11.67 -1.46
N ARG A 121 8.21 -12.90 -1.90
CA ARG A 121 9.54 -13.55 -1.82
C ARG A 121 9.85 -14.19 -3.17
N GLN A 122 11.02 -13.87 -3.72
CA GLN A 122 11.46 -14.41 -5.03
C GLN A 122 10.43 -14.21 -6.16
N GLY A 123 9.76 -13.06 -6.17
CA GLY A 123 8.74 -12.71 -7.18
C GLY A 123 7.38 -13.40 -7.01
N GLN A 124 7.19 -14.21 -5.96
CA GLN A 124 5.93 -14.89 -5.65
C GLN A 124 5.30 -14.31 -4.38
N PRO A 125 3.95 -14.32 -4.26
CA PRO A 125 3.29 -14.06 -2.98
C PRO A 125 3.89 -14.93 -1.88
N ARG A 126 4.07 -14.37 -0.69
CA ARG A 126 4.45 -15.15 0.48
C ARG A 126 3.39 -16.19 0.85
N GLN A 127 3.82 -17.15 1.66
CA GLN A 127 2.88 -18.05 2.33
C GLN A 127 2.26 -17.34 3.52
N ILE A 128 0.94 -17.42 3.65
CA ILE A 128 0.17 -16.79 4.72
C ILE A 128 0.62 -17.24 6.10
N SER A 129 1.09 -18.48 6.22
CA SER A 129 1.65 -19.09 7.43
C SER A 129 2.99 -18.50 7.87
N GLN A 130 3.64 -17.71 7.02
CA GLN A 130 4.89 -17.00 7.31
C GLN A 130 4.67 -15.53 7.65
N MET A 131 3.42 -15.06 7.69
CA MET A 131 3.11 -13.65 7.97
C MET A 131 2.81 -13.46 9.46
N THR A 132 3.43 -12.45 10.06
CA THR A 132 3.17 -12.07 11.46
C THR A 132 2.01 -11.07 11.55
N ASN A 133 1.39 -10.94 12.72
CA ASN A 133 0.36 -9.93 12.96
C ASN A 133 0.88 -8.50 12.70
N LEU A 134 2.11 -8.21 13.12
CA LEU A 134 2.75 -6.91 12.87
C LEU A 134 2.93 -6.65 11.38
N GLU A 135 3.30 -7.67 10.59
CA GLU A 135 3.39 -7.53 9.14
C GLU A 135 2.02 -7.23 8.50
N TYR A 136 0.92 -7.80 9.01
CA TYR A 136 -0.43 -7.44 8.57
C TYR A 136 -0.79 -6.00 8.91
N GLU A 137 -0.56 -5.58 10.15
CA GLU A 137 -0.81 -4.21 10.61
C GLU A 137 -0.02 -3.19 9.78
N TYR A 138 1.24 -3.52 9.45
CA TYR A 138 2.08 -2.72 8.58
C TYR A 138 1.49 -2.63 7.16
N ILE A 139 1.11 -3.75 6.55
CA ILE A 139 0.52 -3.77 5.21
C ILE A 139 -0.71 -2.86 5.17
N CYS A 140 -1.59 -2.99 6.17
CA CYS A 140 -2.79 -2.18 6.29
C CYS A 140 -2.48 -0.68 6.38
N ALA A 141 -1.59 -0.29 7.28
CA ALA A 141 -1.25 1.11 7.51
C ALA A 141 -0.60 1.74 6.28
N VAL A 142 0.37 1.06 5.68
CA VAL A 142 1.10 1.57 4.53
C VAL A 142 0.25 1.57 3.26
N ALA A 143 -0.64 0.59 3.07
CA ALA A 143 -1.58 0.62 1.95
C ALA A 143 -2.58 1.78 2.05
N LYS A 144 -3.09 2.08 3.26
CA LYS A 144 -3.96 3.23 3.51
C LYS A 144 -3.23 4.55 3.25
N ASP A 145 -2.01 4.67 3.74
CA ASP A 145 -1.16 5.83 3.52
C ASP A 145 -0.85 6.06 2.03
N LEU A 146 -0.44 4.99 1.33
CA LEU A 146 -0.18 5.02 -0.10
C LEU A 146 -1.41 5.45 -0.92
N TYR A 147 -2.61 4.97 -0.55
CA TYR A 147 -3.86 5.43 -1.15
C TYR A 147 -4.06 6.94 -0.94
N ASN A 148 -3.88 7.43 0.28
CA ASN A 148 -4.07 8.86 0.59
C ASN A 148 -3.06 9.75 -0.17
N ALA A 149 -1.80 9.32 -0.25
CA ALA A 149 -0.76 10.04 -0.97
C ALA A 149 -1.06 10.10 -2.48
N THR A 150 -1.43 8.97 -3.07
CA THR A 150 -1.72 8.88 -4.52
C THR A 150 -3.05 9.51 -4.91
N ALA A 151 -4.04 9.55 -4.02
CA ALA A 151 -5.31 10.25 -4.25
C ALA A 151 -5.17 11.79 -4.26
N THR A 152 -3.99 12.31 -3.89
CA THR A 152 -3.69 13.75 -3.92
C THR A 152 -3.24 14.23 -5.32
N LEU A 153 -2.93 13.30 -6.24
CA LEU A 153 -2.59 13.56 -7.65
C LEU A 153 -3.83 13.65 -8.55
#